data_AF-A0A1H0S996-F1
#
_entry.id   AF-A0A1H0S996-F1
#
_cell.length_a   1.000
_cell.length_b   1.000
_cell.length_c   1.000
_cell.angle_alpha   90.00
_cell.angle_beta   90.00
_cell.angle_gamma   90.00
#
_symmetry.space_group_name_H-M   'P 1'
#
loop_
_entity.id
_entity.type
_entity.pdbx_description
1 polymer ?
#
loop_
_entity_poly.entity_id
_entity_poly.type
_entity_poly.pdbx_seq_one_letter_code
_entity_poly.pdbx_strand_id
1 'polypeptide(L)'
;MRIKEFTVKNFKNIGITQPCKIIFPENSNFITIIGENNIGKSSILQALKLFLPETDIPNIPSLELFPNKEEPCNEEECMEISLTLGDFNIPDRDNSYIKPYIFDEEIKLKRIWSSPLEKDNEVPFKVFIPNRFVNELDMEATWNSRAFDGVSQELITQRDNFCEEYNISGTIPKAKKNEFVNYLLMNAPSLIQEGEPEWMDNPNGFASKLRSVLPKVVYVPAVKLIDDEADANKSKSAANQITSALFEHHLSQTQEIQNFKSALESLKNVFKDDTRHEEVANLEDSLSSKLRRIMDVEVNVDFDVPEVMEKLHLNSNILLKYNDLITDPKQQGHGVQRLLILSLLELMAEQLTEHPLVEREETSEWKRSFLFLIEEPEIYLHPHYQRKMRDSLVQIARHPLAQVACTSHSENFIDLADRHQGTVLLKCDNSTDPEVLQVNENIYSGENAEERRNRMRMLLNFNTTTLEAFFAKRVVLVEGDCEAASIHAITEVLKGIKPAIAAQLDSAVKEVTVIPCNGKLTQKAYYEVLTYFGVQPYLIHDLDGEDAEEGTNLNILRTIQHENIRLTHDPNFEEHIFLEKWESDKPWRATKKINNNFNEFKDGLLRFYSFILGEEKMTELEIYESVN
;
A
#
# COMPACT_ATOMS: atom_id res chain seq x y z
N MET A 1 -0.23 -15.96 -3.89
CA MET A 1 -0.38 -14.77 -4.75
C MET A 1 -0.24 -13.50 -3.92
N ARG A 2 0.67 -12.62 -4.33
CA ARG A 2 0.96 -11.32 -3.71
C ARG A 2 1.13 -10.23 -4.76
N ILE A 3 0.84 -8.98 -4.42
CA ILE A 3 1.21 -7.80 -5.20
C ILE A 3 2.71 -7.58 -5.03
N LYS A 4 3.44 -7.50 -6.14
CA LYS A 4 4.87 -7.14 -6.22
C LYS A 4 5.05 -5.67 -6.53
N GLU A 5 4.22 -5.14 -7.42
CA GLU A 5 4.28 -3.75 -7.88
C GLU A 5 2.87 -3.18 -8.04
N PHE A 6 2.72 -1.93 -7.64
CA PHE A 6 1.56 -1.09 -7.90
C PHE A 6 2.02 0.18 -8.59
N THR A 7 1.40 0.50 -9.72
CA THR A 7 1.66 1.75 -10.44
C THR A 7 0.35 2.47 -10.72
N VAL A 8 0.34 3.79 -10.52
CA VAL A 8 -0.81 4.66 -10.74
C VAL A 8 -0.42 5.92 -11.52
N LYS A 9 -1.25 6.27 -12.48
CA LYS A 9 -1.11 7.45 -13.33
C LYS A 9 -2.44 8.21 -13.35
N ASN A 10 -2.37 9.54 -13.29
CA ASN A 10 -3.51 10.44 -13.36
C ASN A 10 -4.64 10.09 -12.38
N PHE A 11 -4.29 9.82 -11.11
CA PHE A 11 -5.28 9.57 -10.04
C PHE A 11 -5.23 10.73 -9.04
N LYS A 12 -6.27 11.56 -9.03
CA LYS A 12 -6.32 12.82 -8.26
C LYS A 12 -5.07 13.66 -8.56
N ASN A 13 -4.25 13.92 -7.54
CA ASN A 13 -3.01 14.66 -7.66
C ASN A 13 -1.79 13.76 -7.88
N ILE A 14 -1.94 12.46 -8.07
CA ILE A 14 -0.84 11.49 -8.13
C ILE A 14 -0.61 11.00 -9.56
N GLY A 15 0.65 11.02 -9.95
CA GLY A 15 1.11 10.35 -11.16
C GLY A 15 0.77 11.13 -12.42
N ILE A 16 0.80 12.46 -12.33
CA ILE A 16 0.42 13.37 -13.43
C ILE A 16 1.60 13.53 -14.40
N THR A 17 2.79 13.82 -13.88
CA THR A 17 4.01 14.04 -14.67
C THR A 17 4.72 12.72 -14.96
N GLN A 18 4.79 11.83 -13.98
CA GLN A 18 5.34 10.48 -14.11
C GLN A 18 4.49 9.49 -13.30
N PRO A 19 4.29 8.26 -13.78
CA PRO A 19 3.56 7.25 -13.02
C PRO A 19 4.17 7.03 -11.63
N CYS A 20 3.33 7.08 -10.61
CA CYS A 20 3.71 6.75 -9.24
C CYS A 20 3.81 5.23 -9.12
N LYS A 21 5.01 4.73 -8.83
CA LYS A 21 5.31 3.29 -8.69
C LYS A 21 5.71 2.97 -7.27
N ILE A 22 5.11 1.92 -6.72
CA ILE A 22 5.39 1.39 -5.37
C ILE A 22 5.68 -0.10 -5.48
N ILE A 23 6.78 -0.53 -4.87
CA ILE A 23 7.20 -1.92 -4.84
C ILE A 23 6.89 -2.52 -3.47
N PHE A 24 6.25 -3.68 -3.45
CA PHE A 24 6.04 -4.43 -2.21
C PHE A 24 7.33 -5.19 -1.84
N PRO A 25 7.89 -4.96 -0.65
CA PRO A 25 9.12 -5.63 -0.22
C PRO A 25 8.88 -7.12 0.01
N GLU A 26 9.71 -7.97 -0.58
CA GLU A 26 9.57 -9.43 -0.53
C GLU A 26 9.64 -9.99 0.89
N ASN A 27 10.46 -9.37 1.75
CA ASN A 27 10.74 -9.87 3.10
C ASN A 27 9.74 -9.40 4.17
N SER A 28 9.06 -8.26 3.99
CA SER A 28 8.17 -7.70 5.01
C SER A 28 6.69 -7.71 4.63
N ASN A 29 6.35 -7.65 3.32
CA ASN A 29 4.98 -7.50 2.82
C ASN A 29 4.18 -6.37 3.49
N PHE A 30 4.90 -5.39 4.07
CA PHE A 30 4.38 -4.30 4.87
C PHE A 30 4.92 -2.99 4.31
N ILE A 31 4.01 -2.13 3.84
CA ILE A 31 4.33 -0.80 3.33
C ILE A 31 3.78 0.26 4.28
N THR A 32 4.61 1.24 4.62
CA THR A 32 4.21 2.48 5.28
C THR A 32 4.45 3.65 4.35
N ILE A 33 3.38 4.34 3.97
CA ILE A 33 3.41 5.55 3.16
C ILE A 33 3.40 6.76 4.10
N ILE A 34 4.44 7.57 4.03
CA ILE A 34 4.64 8.78 4.83
C ILE A 34 4.78 10.02 3.93
N GLY A 35 4.68 11.21 4.51
CA GLY A 35 4.77 12.48 3.81
C GLY A 35 3.85 13.54 4.43
N GLU A 36 3.85 14.75 3.87
CA GLU A 36 3.07 15.87 4.38
C GLU A 36 1.54 15.65 4.32
N ASN A 37 0.79 16.46 5.06
CA ASN A 37 -0.67 16.49 4.97
C ASN A 37 -1.11 16.85 3.55
N ASN A 38 -2.21 16.25 3.08
CA ASN A 38 -2.81 16.52 1.77
C ASN A 38 -1.96 16.16 0.53
N ILE A 39 -0.78 15.54 0.70
CA ILE A 39 0.07 15.15 -0.42
C ILE A 39 -0.49 14.00 -1.26
N GLY A 40 -1.51 13.27 -0.77
CA GLY A 40 -2.15 12.18 -1.51
C GLY A 40 -1.90 10.77 -0.95
N LYS A 41 -1.34 10.63 0.26
CA LYS A 41 -1.14 9.31 0.91
C LYS A 41 -2.39 8.41 0.84
N SER A 42 -3.55 8.94 1.23
CA SER A 42 -4.83 8.21 1.18
C SER A 42 -5.29 7.92 -0.25
N SER A 43 -4.93 8.77 -1.22
CA SER A 43 -5.24 8.56 -2.64
C SER A 43 -4.60 7.27 -3.17
N ILE A 44 -3.40 6.90 -2.71
CA ILE A 44 -2.76 5.62 -3.07
C ILE A 44 -3.60 4.43 -2.61
N LEU A 45 -4.05 4.43 -1.36
CA LEU A 45 -4.90 3.34 -0.85
C LEU A 45 -6.25 3.30 -1.57
N GLN A 46 -6.81 4.46 -1.94
CA GLN A 46 -8.04 4.54 -2.71
C GLN A 46 -7.88 4.02 -4.14
N ALA A 47 -6.74 4.26 -4.79
CA ALA A 47 -6.43 3.70 -6.11
C ALA A 47 -6.31 2.17 -6.06
N LEU A 48 -5.62 1.62 -5.06
CA LEU A 48 -5.59 0.17 -4.82
C LEU A 48 -6.99 -0.42 -4.60
N LYS A 49 -7.81 0.25 -3.79
CA LYS A 49 -9.20 -0.14 -3.53
C LYS A 49 -10.09 -0.05 -4.79
N LEU A 50 -9.88 0.96 -5.65
CA LEU A 50 -10.60 1.10 -6.92
C LEU A 50 -10.26 -0.06 -7.88
N PHE A 51 -8.99 -0.46 -7.92
CA PHE A 51 -8.53 -1.56 -8.78
C PHE A 51 -9.01 -2.94 -8.30
N LEU A 52 -9.11 -3.13 -6.97
CA LEU A 52 -9.48 -4.40 -6.31
C LEU A 52 -10.84 -4.29 -5.61
N PRO A 53 -11.97 -4.23 -6.35
CA PRO A 53 -13.29 -4.07 -5.74
C PRO A 53 -13.71 -5.29 -4.90
N GLU A 54 -14.20 -5.05 -3.69
CA GLU A 54 -14.64 -6.08 -2.73
C GLU A 54 -16.02 -6.71 -3.07
N THR A 55 -16.81 -6.08 -3.93
CA THR A 55 -18.20 -6.47 -4.26
C THR A 55 -18.53 -6.25 -5.73
N ASP A 56 -19.58 -6.90 -6.25
CA ASP A 56 -20.14 -6.68 -7.59
C ASP A 56 -20.80 -5.31 -7.80
N ILE A 57 -20.73 -4.42 -6.81
CA ILE A 57 -21.23 -3.06 -6.93
C ILE A 57 -20.24 -2.26 -7.78
N PRO A 58 -20.66 -1.68 -8.92
CA PRO A 58 -19.77 -0.92 -9.79
C PRO A 58 -19.20 0.29 -9.03
N ASN A 59 -17.88 0.31 -8.82
CA ASN A 59 -17.18 1.54 -8.44
C ASN A 59 -17.05 2.40 -9.71
N ILE A 60 -18.03 3.28 -9.93
CA ILE A 60 -17.93 4.32 -10.96
C ILE A 60 -17.03 5.42 -10.37
N PRO A 61 -15.84 5.67 -10.96
CA PRO A 61 -14.99 6.74 -10.45
C PRO A 61 -15.68 8.08 -10.69
N SER A 62 -15.92 8.86 -9.64
CA SER A 62 -16.42 10.22 -9.84
C SER A 62 -15.35 11.10 -10.47
N LEU A 63 -15.76 12.24 -11.04
CA LEU A 63 -14.87 13.29 -11.55
C LEU A 63 -13.82 13.74 -10.49
N GLU A 64 -14.12 13.56 -9.20
CA GLU A 64 -13.20 13.83 -8.08
C GLU A 64 -11.95 12.94 -8.05
N LEU A 65 -11.93 11.83 -8.79
CA LEU A 65 -10.78 10.93 -8.89
C LEU A 65 -9.82 11.29 -10.02
N PHE A 66 -10.20 12.22 -10.90
CA PHE A 66 -9.37 12.65 -12.03
C PHE A 66 -8.59 13.93 -11.69
N PRO A 67 -7.40 14.14 -12.30
CA PRO A 67 -6.62 15.36 -12.11
C PRO A 67 -7.43 16.60 -12.44
N ASN A 68 -7.31 17.63 -11.59
CA ASN A 68 -8.03 18.90 -11.71
C ASN A 68 -9.57 18.79 -11.79
N LYS A 69 -10.14 17.60 -11.55
CA LYS A 69 -11.57 17.31 -11.78
C LYS A 69 -11.98 17.56 -13.24
N GLU A 70 -11.10 17.20 -14.17
CA GLU A 70 -11.35 17.32 -15.61
C GLU A 70 -11.45 15.94 -16.27
N GLU A 71 -12.21 15.84 -17.35
CA GLU A 71 -12.28 14.61 -18.14
C GLU A 71 -11.04 14.49 -19.03
N PRO A 72 -10.46 13.28 -19.18
CA PRO A 72 -9.36 13.05 -20.10
C PRO A 72 -9.71 13.45 -21.54
N CYS A 73 -8.88 14.27 -22.17
CA CYS A 73 -9.05 14.67 -23.57
C CYS A 73 -8.25 13.79 -24.54
N ASN A 74 -7.26 13.03 -24.04
CA ASN A 74 -6.38 12.16 -24.83
C ASN A 74 -5.93 10.93 -24.00
N GLU A 75 -5.25 9.97 -24.65
CA GLU A 75 -4.77 8.74 -24.01
C GLU A 75 -3.73 8.98 -22.90
N GLU A 76 -2.96 10.06 -22.96
CA GLU A 76 -1.95 10.37 -21.95
C GLU A 76 -2.58 10.88 -20.64
N GLU A 77 -3.75 11.49 -20.72
CA GLU A 77 -4.54 12.01 -19.59
C GLU A 77 -5.46 10.96 -18.96
N CYS A 78 -5.63 9.79 -19.60
CA CYS A 78 -6.40 8.70 -19.04
C CYS A 78 -5.84 8.26 -17.69
N MET A 79 -6.74 7.93 -16.76
CA MET A 79 -6.36 7.36 -15.46
C MET A 79 -5.98 5.90 -15.68
N GLU A 80 -4.76 5.54 -15.29
CA GLU A 80 -4.24 4.18 -15.43
C GLU A 80 -3.81 3.65 -14.07
N ILE A 81 -4.27 2.45 -13.73
CA ILE A 81 -3.80 1.72 -12.56
C ILE A 81 -3.35 0.34 -13.03
N SER A 82 -2.17 -0.09 -12.60
CA SER A 82 -1.61 -1.41 -12.91
C SER A 82 -1.06 -2.11 -11.68
N LEU A 83 -1.20 -3.43 -11.67
CA LEU A 83 -0.65 -4.33 -10.66
C LEU A 83 0.21 -5.41 -11.31
N THR A 84 1.36 -5.69 -10.71
CA THR A 84 2.11 -6.92 -10.95
C THR A 84 1.90 -7.84 -9.76
N LEU A 85 1.39 -9.04 -10.03
CA LEU A 85 1.18 -10.10 -9.04
C LEU A 85 2.24 -11.20 -9.23
N GLY A 86 2.73 -11.75 -8.13
CA GLY A 86 3.70 -12.84 -8.12
C GLY A 86 3.56 -13.73 -6.88
N ASP A 87 4.61 -14.46 -6.55
CA ASP A 87 4.67 -15.40 -5.40
C ASP A 87 3.45 -16.37 -5.38
N PHE A 88 3.24 -17.05 -6.50
CA PHE A 88 2.16 -18.04 -6.65
C PHE A 88 2.56 -19.37 -6.00
N ASN A 89 1.77 -19.84 -5.04
CA ASN A 89 1.91 -21.18 -4.49
C ASN A 89 1.38 -22.23 -5.48
N ILE A 90 1.53 -23.53 -5.17
CA ILE A 90 1.07 -24.62 -6.05
C ILE A 90 -0.45 -24.49 -6.37
N PRO A 91 -1.35 -24.33 -5.38
CA PRO A 91 -2.77 -24.09 -5.66
C PRO A 91 -3.06 -22.87 -6.55
N ASP A 92 -2.29 -21.78 -6.42
CA ASP A 92 -2.44 -20.61 -7.30
C ASP A 92 -2.05 -20.98 -8.75
N ARG A 93 -0.93 -21.68 -8.94
CA ARG A 93 -0.45 -22.08 -10.27
C ARG A 93 -1.38 -23.06 -10.97
N ASP A 94 -2.08 -23.89 -10.21
CA ASP A 94 -3.05 -24.85 -10.73
C ASP A 94 -4.47 -24.29 -10.87
N ASN A 95 -4.71 -23.06 -10.40
CA ASN A 95 -6.01 -22.42 -10.50
C ASN A 95 -6.34 -22.07 -11.97
N SER A 96 -7.38 -22.70 -12.52
CA SER A 96 -7.77 -22.59 -13.92
C SER A 96 -8.11 -21.16 -14.37
N TYR A 97 -8.44 -20.26 -13.45
CA TYR A 97 -8.77 -18.88 -13.78
C TYR A 97 -7.55 -18.00 -14.00
N ILE A 98 -6.42 -18.29 -13.34
CA ILE A 98 -5.21 -17.45 -13.41
C ILE A 98 -4.06 -18.13 -14.13
N LYS A 99 -4.00 -19.47 -14.15
CA LYS A 99 -2.94 -20.25 -14.81
C LYS A 99 -2.65 -19.81 -16.25
N PRO A 100 -3.65 -19.54 -17.12
CA PRO A 100 -3.35 -19.07 -18.48
C PRO A 100 -2.67 -17.71 -18.54
N TYR A 101 -2.74 -16.92 -17.47
CA TYR A 101 -2.32 -15.53 -17.45
C TYR A 101 -1.00 -15.32 -16.68
N ILE A 102 -0.44 -16.38 -16.11
CA ILE A 102 0.89 -16.37 -15.52
C ILE A 102 1.90 -16.39 -16.68
N PHE A 103 2.71 -15.33 -16.76
CA PHE A 103 3.79 -15.18 -17.72
C PHE A 103 5.03 -14.67 -16.99
N ASP A 104 6.16 -15.37 -17.18
CA ASP A 104 7.42 -15.07 -16.49
C ASP A 104 7.28 -15.03 -14.96
N GLU A 105 6.54 -16.01 -14.40
CA GLU A 105 6.22 -16.13 -12.97
C GLU A 105 5.40 -14.97 -12.37
N GLU A 106 4.85 -14.09 -13.23
CA GLU A 106 4.05 -12.93 -12.85
C GLU A 106 2.69 -12.90 -13.57
N ILE A 107 1.75 -12.14 -13.02
CA ILE A 107 0.55 -11.68 -13.74
C ILE A 107 0.55 -10.16 -13.70
N LYS A 108 0.63 -9.52 -14.87
CA LYS A 108 0.54 -8.06 -14.99
C LYS A 108 -0.84 -7.67 -15.47
N LEU A 109 -1.52 -6.87 -14.66
CA LEU A 109 -2.88 -6.40 -14.88
C LEU A 109 -2.87 -4.89 -14.99
N LYS A 110 -3.69 -4.33 -15.87
CA LYS A 110 -3.98 -2.88 -15.85
C LYS A 110 -5.42 -2.57 -16.21
N ARG A 111 -5.87 -1.39 -15.77
CA ARG A 111 -7.17 -0.81 -16.10
C ARG A 111 -6.96 0.64 -16.46
N ILE A 112 -7.68 1.10 -17.48
CA ILE A 112 -7.57 2.44 -18.03
C ILE A 112 -8.96 3.05 -18.08
N TRP A 113 -9.16 4.15 -17.37
CA TRP A 113 -10.40 4.91 -17.38
C TRP A 113 -10.23 6.14 -18.26
N SER A 114 -11.05 6.22 -19.29
CA SER A 114 -11.09 7.31 -20.26
C SER A 114 -12.17 8.35 -19.95
N SER A 115 -13.12 8.02 -19.07
CA SER A 115 -14.16 8.95 -18.63
C SER A 115 -14.62 8.67 -17.19
N PRO A 116 -15.00 9.70 -16.40
CA PRO A 116 -15.58 9.55 -15.06
C PRO A 116 -17.00 8.97 -15.05
N LEU A 117 -17.60 8.73 -16.22
CA LEU A 117 -18.93 8.12 -16.32
C LEU A 117 -18.85 6.63 -16.61
N GLU A 118 -17.65 6.11 -16.91
CA GLU A 118 -17.46 4.70 -17.26
C GLU A 118 -17.79 3.81 -16.07
N LYS A 119 -18.72 2.89 -16.30
CA LYS A 119 -19.05 1.86 -15.35
C LYS A 119 -17.93 0.83 -15.29
N ASP A 120 -17.87 0.14 -14.17
CA ASP A 120 -16.84 -0.85 -13.89
C ASP A 120 -16.79 -2.01 -14.93
N ASN A 121 -17.91 -2.33 -15.59
CA ASN A 121 -17.97 -3.29 -16.71
C ASN A 121 -17.50 -2.73 -18.07
N GLU A 122 -17.47 -1.41 -18.22
CA GLU A 122 -16.98 -0.69 -19.40
C GLU A 122 -15.45 -0.53 -19.35
N VAL A 123 -14.83 -0.75 -18.19
CA VAL A 123 -13.38 -0.65 -17.97
C VAL A 123 -12.78 -2.04 -17.71
N PRO A 124 -12.48 -2.82 -18.78
CA PRO A 124 -11.98 -4.17 -18.64
C PRO A 124 -10.60 -4.24 -17.99
N PHE A 125 -10.31 -5.37 -17.35
CA PHE A 125 -8.92 -5.74 -17.04
C PHE A 125 -8.18 -6.06 -18.34
N LYS A 126 -7.02 -5.44 -18.52
CA LYS A 126 -6.04 -5.84 -19.53
C LYS A 126 -4.96 -6.70 -18.87
N VAL A 127 -4.48 -7.70 -19.60
CA VAL A 127 -3.45 -8.64 -19.12
C VAL A 127 -2.26 -8.61 -20.07
N PHE A 128 -1.05 -8.60 -19.52
CA PHE A 128 0.16 -8.73 -20.34
C PHE A 128 0.54 -10.21 -20.49
N ILE A 129 0.35 -10.76 -21.69
CA ILE A 129 0.66 -12.16 -22.01
C ILE A 129 1.18 -12.28 -23.45
N PRO A 130 1.93 -13.35 -23.78
CA PRO A 130 2.30 -13.67 -25.15
C PRO A 130 1.07 -13.89 -26.03
N ASN A 131 1.16 -13.42 -27.28
CA ASN A 131 0.23 -13.83 -28.32
C ASN A 131 0.34 -15.34 -28.55
N ARG A 132 -0.75 -16.08 -28.32
CA ARG A 132 -0.79 -17.53 -28.46
C ARG A 132 -1.52 -17.95 -29.72
N PHE A 133 -0.85 -18.76 -30.52
CA PHE A 133 -1.41 -19.30 -31.77
C PHE A 133 -1.19 -20.80 -31.85
N VAL A 134 -2.13 -21.46 -32.53
CA VAL A 134 -2.06 -22.90 -32.80
C VAL A 134 -1.28 -23.05 -34.11
N ASN A 135 -0.04 -23.52 -34.02
CA ASN A 135 0.91 -23.57 -35.15
C ASN A 135 0.29 -24.22 -36.40
N GLU A 136 -0.45 -25.30 -36.21
CA GLU A 136 -1.07 -26.08 -37.30
C GLU A 136 -2.30 -25.41 -37.92
N LEU A 137 -2.84 -24.35 -37.31
CA LEU A 137 -4.03 -23.61 -37.74
C LEU A 137 -3.76 -22.12 -38.00
N ASP A 138 -2.52 -21.65 -37.90
CA ASP A 138 -2.19 -20.22 -37.94
C ASP A 138 -2.53 -19.58 -39.30
N MET A 139 -2.42 -20.36 -40.38
CA MET A 139 -2.79 -19.92 -41.74
C MET A 139 -4.30 -20.03 -42.03
N GLU A 140 -5.09 -20.61 -41.12
CA GLU A 140 -6.51 -20.91 -41.34
C GLU A 140 -7.43 -19.82 -40.74
N ALA A 141 -8.11 -19.07 -41.62
CA ALA A 141 -9.04 -18.02 -41.20
C ALA A 141 -10.22 -18.57 -40.36
N THR A 142 -10.70 -19.78 -40.67
CA THR A 142 -11.86 -20.41 -40.01
C THR A 142 -11.51 -21.80 -39.49
N TRP A 143 -11.88 -22.11 -38.26
CA TRP A 143 -11.60 -23.41 -37.62
C TRP A 143 -12.79 -24.35 -37.78
N ASN A 144 -13.18 -24.62 -39.04
CA ASN A 144 -14.21 -25.60 -39.39
C ASN A 144 -13.60 -27.00 -39.52
N SER A 145 -14.42 -28.04 -39.65
CA SER A 145 -13.92 -29.42 -39.71
C SER A 145 -12.84 -29.66 -40.78
N ARG A 146 -12.88 -28.95 -41.92
CA ARG A 146 -11.86 -29.07 -42.98
C ARG A 146 -10.51 -28.46 -42.60
N ALA A 147 -10.51 -27.41 -41.78
CA ALA A 147 -9.28 -26.81 -41.28
C ALA A 147 -8.46 -27.79 -40.42
N PHE A 148 -9.10 -28.86 -39.92
CA PHE A 148 -8.46 -29.91 -39.14
C PHE A 148 -8.17 -31.19 -39.95
N ASP A 149 -8.46 -31.24 -41.26
CA ASP A 149 -8.25 -32.46 -42.07
C ASP A 149 -6.74 -32.76 -42.32
N GLY A 150 -5.87 -31.77 -42.11
CA GLY A 150 -4.42 -31.85 -42.35
C GLY A 150 -3.54 -31.59 -41.12
N VAL A 151 -4.13 -31.52 -39.93
CA VAL A 151 -3.42 -31.25 -38.67
C VAL A 151 -3.08 -32.55 -37.92
N SER A 152 -2.30 -32.45 -36.84
CA SER A 152 -1.90 -33.59 -36.02
C SER A 152 -3.09 -34.30 -35.38
N GLN A 153 -2.94 -35.62 -35.17
CA GLN A 153 -3.97 -36.42 -34.50
C GLN A 153 -4.22 -35.94 -33.06
N GLU A 154 -3.19 -35.40 -32.40
CA GLU A 154 -3.30 -34.83 -31.05
C GLU A 154 -4.21 -33.59 -31.04
N LEU A 155 -4.04 -32.66 -32.00
CA LEU A 155 -4.91 -31.48 -32.11
C LEU A 155 -6.35 -31.85 -32.45
N ILE A 156 -6.57 -32.87 -33.28
CA ILE A 156 -7.92 -33.40 -33.59
C ILE A 156 -8.57 -33.96 -32.31
N THR A 157 -7.84 -34.75 -31.51
CA THR A 157 -8.35 -35.29 -30.24
C THR A 157 -8.71 -34.18 -29.26
N GLN A 158 -7.87 -33.16 -29.10
CA GLN A 158 -8.18 -32.04 -28.21
C GLN A 158 -9.37 -31.21 -28.71
N ARG A 159 -9.50 -31.02 -30.02
CA ARG A 159 -10.70 -30.40 -30.63
C ARG A 159 -11.96 -31.17 -30.27
N ASP A 160 -11.95 -32.49 -30.45
CA ASP A 160 -13.12 -33.33 -30.20
C ASP A 160 -13.53 -33.31 -28.73
N ASN A 161 -12.56 -33.40 -27.81
CA ASN A 161 -12.79 -33.27 -26.38
C ASN A 161 -13.40 -31.90 -26.02
N PHE A 162 -12.86 -30.81 -26.57
CA PHE A 162 -13.40 -29.45 -26.35
C PHE A 162 -14.82 -29.31 -26.95
N CYS A 163 -15.05 -29.85 -28.13
CA CYS A 163 -16.36 -29.85 -28.78
C CYS A 163 -17.40 -30.62 -27.96
N GLU A 164 -17.03 -31.75 -27.36
CA GLU A 164 -17.88 -32.53 -26.46
C GLU A 164 -18.17 -31.75 -25.17
N GLU A 165 -17.14 -31.18 -24.53
CA GLU A 165 -17.28 -30.41 -23.29
C GLU A 165 -18.19 -29.18 -23.45
N TYR A 166 -18.12 -28.50 -24.59
CA TYR A 166 -18.89 -27.27 -24.85
C TYR A 166 -20.15 -27.50 -25.71
N ASN A 167 -20.51 -28.77 -26.01
CA ASN A 167 -21.64 -29.13 -26.88
C ASN A 167 -21.63 -28.43 -28.26
N ILE A 168 -20.47 -28.39 -28.91
CA ILE A 168 -20.26 -27.75 -30.22
C ILE A 168 -19.96 -28.81 -31.29
N SER A 169 -20.54 -28.69 -32.48
CA SER A 169 -20.40 -29.69 -33.56
C SER A 169 -19.16 -29.45 -34.43
N GLY A 170 -18.00 -30.02 -34.04
CA GLY A 170 -16.80 -30.24 -34.87
C GLY A 170 -16.15 -29.02 -35.55
N THR A 171 -16.67 -27.83 -35.29
CA THR A 171 -16.25 -26.52 -35.80
C THR A 171 -16.15 -25.59 -34.61
N ILE A 172 -15.04 -24.88 -34.46
CA ILE A 172 -14.82 -23.94 -33.37
C ILE A 172 -15.27 -22.54 -33.81
N PRO A 173 -16.35 -21.99 -33.23
CA PRO A 173 -16.84 -20.66 -33.58
C PRO A 173 -15.79 -19.59 -33.30
N LYS A 174 -15.83 -18.48 -34.04
CA LYS A 174 -14.93 -17.34 -33.82
C LYS A 174 -14.93 -16.86 -32.36
N ALA A 175 -16.10 -16.85 -31.72
CA ALA A 175 -16.26 -16.45 -30.33
C ALA A 175 -15.59 -17.39 -29.31
N LYS A 176 -15.32 -18.64 -29.69
CA LYS A 176 -14.72 -19.69 -28.83
C LYS A 176 -13.25 -19.98 -29.15
N LYS A 177 -12.64 -19.31 -30.14
CA LYS A 177 -11.24 -19.54 -30.51
C LYS A 177 -10.29 -19.33 -29.32
N ASN A 178 -10.45 -18.22 -28.59
CA ASN A 178 -9.61 -17.92 -27.42
C ASN A 178 -9.83 -18.92 -26.27
N GLU A 179 -11.06 -19.41 -26.08
CA GLU A 179 -11.35 -20.45 -25.08
C GLU A 179 -10.68 -21.77 -25.46
N PHE A 180 -10.68 -22.13 -26.75
CA PHE A 180 -9.97 -23.30 -27.25
C PHE A 180 -8.44 -23.18 -27.13
N VAL A 181 -7.87 -22.00 -27.41
CA VAL A 181 -6.44 -21.76 -27.19
C VAL A 181 -6.06 -21.94 -25.72
N ASN A 182 -6.87 -21.42 -24.79
CA ASN A 182 -6.65 -21.64 -23.36
C ASN A 182 -6.82 -23.11 -22.96
N TYR A 183 -7.79 -23.81 -23.54
CA TYR A 183 -7.97 -25.25 -23.33
C TYR A 183 -6.73 -26.05 -23.79
N LEU A 184 -6.20 -25.73 -24.96
CA LEU A 184 -4.96 -26.34 -25.47
C LEU A 184 -3.77 -26.01 -24.56
N LEU A 185 -3.64 -24.79 -24.07
CA LEU A 185 -2.57 -24.43 -23.13
C LEU A 185 -2.63 -25.26 -21.84
N MET A 186 -3.83 -25.59 -21.36
CA MET A 186 -4.01 -26.39 -20.15
C MET A 186 -3.74 -27.89 -20.36
N ASN A 187 -4.13 -28.43 -21.52
CA ASN A 187 -4.17 -29.88 -21.76
C ASN A 187 -3.06 -30.39 -22.71
N ALA A 188 -2.58 -29.56 -23.62
CA ALA A 188 -1.58 -29.88 -24.64
C ALA A 188 -0.74 -28.63 -25.03
N PRO A 189 0.05 -28.08 -24.09
CA PRO A 189 0.80 -26.83 -24.31
C PRO A 189 1.82 -26.89 -25.46
N SER A 190 2.27 -28.10 -25.85
CA SER A 190 3.14 -28.33 -27.01
C SER A 190 2.54 -27.92 -28.34
N LEU A 191 1.21 -27.80 -28.44
CA LEU A 191 0.49 -27.38 -29.66
C LEU A 191 0.37 -25.85 -29.79
N ILE A 192 0.77 -25.11 -28.76
CA ILE A 192 0.73 -23.65 -28.72
C ILE A 192 2.13 -23.09 -28.98
N GLN A 193 2.19 -22.08 -29.83
CA GLN A 193 3.37 -21.24 -29.97
C GLN A 193 3.08 -19.86 -29.39
N GLU A 194 4.07 -19.33 -28.67
CA GLU A 194 4.03 -18.01 -28.04
C GLU A 194 4.83 -17.02 -28.90
N GLY A 195 4.18 -15.90 -29.24
CA GLY A 195 4.80 -14.75 -29.89
C GLY A 195 5.20 -13.67 -28.88
N GLU A 196 5.40 -12.44 -29.38
CA GLU A 196 5.71 -11.30 -28.53
C GLU A 196 4.57 -11.01 -27.53
N PRO A 197 4.89 -10.65 -26.27
CA PRO A 197 3.89 -10.31 -25.27
C PRO A 197 3.29 -8.93 -25.50
N GLU A 198 1.97 -8.85 -25.34
CA GLU A 198 1.20 -7.62 -25.51
C GLU A 198 0.10 -7.49 -24.46
N TRP A 199 -0.46 -6.29 -24.35
CA TRP A 199 -1.63 -6.03 -23.50
C TRP A 199 -2.91 -6.48 -24.21
N MET A 200 -3.54 -7.53 -23.69
CA MET A 200 -4.78 -8.07 -24.22
C MET A 200 -5.99 -7.68 -23.36
N ASP A 201 -7.07 -7.22 -24.00
CA ASP A 201 -8.30 -6.79 -23.33
C ASP A 201 -9.19 -7.98 -22.94
N ASN A 202 -9.45 -8.15 -21.64
CA ASN A 202 -10.39 -9.11 -21.05
C ASN A 202 -10.52 -10.46 -21.81
N PRO A 203 -9.42 -11.20 -22.01
CA PRO A 203 -9.46 -12.46 -22.76
C PRO A 203 -10.46 -13.45 -22.13
N ASN A 204 -11.38 -14.03 -22.91
CA ASN A 204 -12.34 -15.05 -22.45
C ASN A 204 -13.23 -14.67 -21.24
N GLY A 205 -13.57 -13.38 -21.09
CA GLY A 205 -14.38 -12.93 -19.95
C GLY A 205 -13.65 -13.04 -18.60
N PHE A 206 -12.31 -13.06 -18.64
CA PHE A 206 -11.40 -13.10 -17.50
C PHE A 206 -11.76 -12.15 -16.36
N ALA A 207 -12.30 -10.97 -16.65
CA ALA A 207 -12.65 -9.94 -15.67
C ALA A 207 -13.69 -10.38 -14.62
N SER A 208 -14.66 -11.25 -14.97
CA SER A 208 -15.67 -11.71 -13.99
C SER A 208 -15.13 -12.78 -13.05
N LYS A 209 -14.19 -13.61 -13.52
CA LYS A 209 -13.58 -14.70 -12.76
C LYS A 209 -12.36 -14.26 -11.96
N LEU A 210 -11.61 -13.26 -12.44
CA LEU A 210 -10.41 -12.77 -11.78
C LEU A 210 -10.69 -12.16 -10.39
N ARG A 211 -11.83 -11.47 -10.23
CA ARG A 211 -12.20 -10.82 -8.96
C ARG A 211 -12.34 -11.78 -7.78
N SER A 212 -12.73 -13.03 -8.02
CA SER A 212 -12.82 -14.03 -6.96
C SER A 212 -11.44 -14.55 -6.54
N VAL A 213 -10.42 -14.38 -7.38
CA VAL A 213 -9.05 -14.87 -7.18
C VAL A 213 -8.10 -13.79 -6.67
N LEU A 214 -8.30 -12.53 -7.07
CA LEU A 214 -7.49 -11.39 -6.62
C LEU A 214 -7.54 -11.21 -5.10
N PRO A 215 -6.49 -10.63 -4.46
CA PRO A 215 -6.49 -10.40 -3.02
C PRO A 215 -7.76 -9.69 -2.54
N LYS A 216 -8.37 -10.20 -1.47
CA LYS A 216 -9.53 -9.56 -0.81
C LYS A 216 -9.04 -8.34 -0.04
N VAL A 217 -9.56 -7.17 -0.37
CA VAL A 217 -9.22 -5.93 0.34
C VAL A 217 -9.93 -5.89 1.68
N VAL A 218 -9.22 -5.46 2.71
CA VAL A 218 -9.77 -5.05 4.01
C VAL A 218 -9.35 -3.61 4.24
N TYR A 219 -10.28 -2.67 4.04
CA TYR A 219 -9.99 -1.24 4.11
C TYR A 219 -10.44 -0.63 5.44
N VAL A 220 -9.51 0.04 6.14
CA VAL A 220 -9.73 0.71 7.42
C VAL A 220 -9.47 2.21 7.26
N PRO A 221 -10.50 3.07 7.22
CA PRO A 221 -10.33 4.52 7.08
C PRO A 221 -9.82 5.19 8.37
N ALA A 222 -9.29 6.42 8.25
CA ALA A 222 -8.71 7.20 9.33
C ALA A 222 -9.71 7.60 10.45
N VAL A 223 -10.78 8.32 10.10
CA VAL A 223 -11.74 8.92 11.06
C VAL A 223 -13.19 8.55 10.78
N LYS A 224 -13.49 7.99 9.59
CA LYS A 224 -14.85 7.57 9.23
C LYS A 224 -15.22 6.23 9.87
N LEU A 225 -15.37 6.27 11.20
CA LEU A 225 -16.08 5.25 11.93
C LEU A 225 -17.59 5.47 11.74
N ILE A 226 -18.06 5.01 10.58
CA ILE A 226 -19.42 4.49 10.37
C ILE A 226 -20.58 5.52 10.33
N ASP A 227 -20.31 6.77 9.92
CA ASP A 227 -21.36 7.80 9.74
C ASP A 227 -21.86 8.00 8.29
N ASP A 228 -21.08 7.66 7.25
CA ASP A 228 -21.51 7.71 5.83
C ASP A 228 -21.70 6.32 5.21
N GLU A 229 -22.32 5.39 5.93
CA GLU A 229 -22.99 4.21 5.35
C GLU A 229 -24.51 4.40 5.41
N ALA A 230 -25.01 5.48 4.81
CA ALA A 230 -26.43 5.78 4.71
C ALA A 230 -27.22 4.83 3.77
N ASP A 231 -26.68 3.65 3.45
CA ASP A 231 -27.35 2.63 2.65
C ASP A 231 -27.28 1.27 3.33
N ALA A 232 -28.40 0.87 3.94
CA ALA A 232 -29.01 -0.45 4.17
C ALA A 232 -28.20 -1.78 4.27
N ASN A 233 -26.87 -1.82 4.20
CA ASN A 233 -26.06 -3.04 4.26
C ASN A 233 -25.06 -2.96 5.41
N LYS A 234 -25.46 -3.50 6.57
CA LYS A 234 -24.74 -3.57 7.86
C LYS A 234 -23.40 -4.35 7.83
N SER A 235 -22.91 -4.76 6.66
CA SER A 235 -21.84 -5.75 6.48
C SER A 235 -20.45 -5.21 6.14
N LYS A 236 -20.26 -3.89 6.00
CA LYS A 236 -19.04 -3.33 5.39
C LYS A 236 -18.04 -2.65 6.33
N SER A 237 -18.34 -2.50 7.63
CA SER A 237 -17.37 -1.90 8.55
C SER A 237 -16.10 -2.75 8.66
N ALA A 238 -14.92 -2.10 8.78
CA ALA A 238 -13.64 -2.79 8.93
C ALA A 238 -13.65 -3.82 10.08
N ALA A 239 -14.24 -3.46 11.21
CA ALA A 239 -14.41 -4.37 12.35
C ALA A 239 -15.25 -5.59 11.97
N ASN A 240 -16.34 -5.41 11.24
CA ASN A 240 -17.17 -6.51 10.74
C ASN A 240 -16.42 -7.35 9.70
N GLN A 241 -15.61 -6.77 8.82
CA GLN A 241 -14.81 -7.51 7.84
C GLN A 241 -13.78 -8.42 8.53
N ILE A 242 -13.02 -7.87 9.49
CA ILE A 242 -12.04 -8.65 10.27
C ILE A 242 -12.75 -9.73 11.08
N THR A 243 -13.85 -9.37 11.74
CA THR A 243 -14.65 -10.31 12.53
C THR A 243 -15.26 -11.40 11.67
N SER A 244 -15.72 -11.08 10.45
CA SER A 244 -16.23 -12.06 9.49
C SER A 244 -15.16 -13.03 9.05
N ALA A 245 -13.94 -12.54 8.77
CA ALA A 245 -12.79 -13.39 8.46
C ALA A 245 -12.45 -14.33 9.64
N LEU A 246 -12.50 -13.83 10.88
CA LEU A 246 -12.32 -14.65 12.09
C LEU A 246 -13.46 -15.68 12.26
N PHE A 247 -14.71 -15.28 12.05
CA PHE A 247 -15.89 -16.15 12.13
C PHE A 247 -15.87 -17.26 11.09
N GLU A 248 -15.55 -16.94 9.82
CA GLU A 248 -15.40 -17.92 8.74
C GLU A 248 -14.35 -18.97 9.12
N HIS A 249 -13.24 -18.57 9.72
CA HIS A 249 -12.20 -19.50 10.13
C HIS A 249 -12.59 -20.40 11.31
N HIS A 250 -13.17 -19.83 12.37
CA HIS A 250 -13.49 -20.58 13.60
C HIS A 250 -14.73 -21.44 13.49
N LEU A 251 -15.82 -20.92 12.92
CA LEU A 251 -17.09 -21.63 12.88
C LEU A 251 -17.09 -22.70 11.79
N SER A 252 -16.39 -22.52 10.66
CA SER A 252 -16.35 -23.54 9.61
C SER A 252 -15.76 -24.89 10.06
N GLN A 253 -15.00 -24.89 11.15
CA GLN A 253 -14.38 -26.08 11.73
C GLN A 253 -15.20 -26.74 12.84
N THR A 254 -16.30 -26.14 13.31
CA THR A 254 -17.12 -26.74 14.37
C THR A 254 -18.05 -27.83 13.83
N GLN A 255 -18.30 -28.84 14.66
CA GLN A 255 -19.14 -29.98 14.30
C GLN A 255 -20.58 -29.55 13.97
N GLU A 256 -21.10 -28.55 14.67
CA GLU A 256 -22.45 -28.01 14.49
C GLU A 256 -22.62 -27.38 13.10
N ILE A 257 -21.60 -26.67 12.62
CA ILE A 257 -21.60 -26.03 11.30
C ILE A 257 -21.41 -27.07 10.19
N GLN A 258 -20.58 -28.09 10.42
CA GLN A 258 -20.48 -29.23 9.49
C GLN A 258 -21.81 -29.99 9.38
N ASN A 259 -22.49 -30.22 10.50
CA ASN A 259 -23.83 -30.84 10.51
C ASN A 259 -24.85 -29.97 9.77
N PHE A 260 -24.81 -28.65 9.94
CA PHE A 260 -25.67 -27.72 9.21
C PHE A 260 -25.37 -27.73 7.70
N LYS A 261 -24.10 -27.77 7.28
CA LYS A 261 -23.71 -27.95 5.87
C LYS A 261 -24.28 -29.25 5.29
N SER A 262 -24.13 -30.36 6.01
CA SER A 262 -24.68 -31.65 5.60
C SER A 262 -26.21 -31.64 5.47
N ALA A 263 -26.91 -30.92 6.36
CA ALA A 263 -28.35 -30.73 6.27
C ALA A 263 -28.77 -29.87 5.07
N LEU A 264 -28.01 -28.80 4.74
CA LEU A 264 -28.25 -28.00 3.54
C LEU A 264 -27.99 -28.79 2.24
N GLU A 265 -26.94 -29.61 2.20
CA GLU A 265 -26.69 -30.51 1.06
C GLU A 265 -27.80 -31.56 0.91
N SER A 266 -28.27 -32.11 2.03
CA SER A 266 -29.42 -33.01 2.03
C SER A 266 -30.66 -32.34 1.48
N LEU A 267 -30.93 -31.09 1.88
CA LEU A 267 -32.01 -30.27 1.32
C LEU A 267 -31.80 -30.02 -0.18
N LYS A 268 -30.58 -29.73 -0.64
CA LYS A 268 -30.27 -29.55 -2.07
C LYS A 268 -30.58 -30.81 -2.89
N ASN A 269 -30.31 -31.99 -2.32
CA ASN A 269 -30.62 -33.25 -2.99
C ASN A 269 -32.13 -33.51 -3.10
N VAL A 270 -32.97 -32.94 -2.21
CA VAL A 270 -34.44 -33.04 -2.29
C VAL A 270 -35.03 -32.38 -3.56
N PHE A 271 -34.24 -31.56 -4.27
CA PHE A 271 -34.67 -30.83 -5.47
C PHE A 271 -33.95 -31.24 -6.75
N LYS A 272 -33.05 -32.23 -6.73
CA LYS A 272 -32.43 -32.80 -7.94
C LYS A 272 -33.33 -33.86 -8.59
N ASP A 273 -33.30 -33.97 -9.92
CA ASP A 273 -34.24 -34.79 -10.72
C ASP A 273 -34.47 -36.22 -10.21
N ASP A 274 -33.42 -36.95 -9.83
CA ASP A 274 -33.52 -38.35 -9.38
C ASP A 274 -34.02 -38.52 -7.93
N THR A 275 -34.04 -37.45 -7.14
CA THR A 275 -34.39 -37.46 -5.70
C THR A 275 -35.40 -36.36 -5.34
N ARG A 276 -36.17 -35.91 -6.34
CA ARG A 276 -37.11 -34.78 -6.24
C ARG A 276 -38.26 -35.10 -5.27
N HIS A 277 -38.58 -34.15 -4.38
CA HIS A 277 -39.70 -34.30 -3.46
C HIS A 277 -41.05 -34.40 -4.18
N GLU A 278 -41.93 -35.29 -3.71
CA GLU A 278 -43.23 -35.59 -4.31
C GLU A 278 -44.13 -34.34 -4.44
N GLU A 279 -44.10 -33.43 -3.47
CA GLU A 279 -44.89 -32.19 -3.52
C GLU A 279 -44.46 -31.20 -4.62
N VAL A 280 -43.16 -31.16 -4.94
CA VAL A 280 -42.62 -30.27 -5.99
C VAL A 280 -42.96 -30.82 -7.36
N ALA A 281 -42.76 -32.13 -7.56
CA ALA A 281 -43.15 -32.84 -8.78
C ALA A 281 -44.66 -32.69 -9.06
N ASN A 282 -45.50 -32.84 -8.03
CA ASN A 282 -46.95 -32.66 -8.14
C ASN A 282 -47.35 -31.23 -8.55
N LEU A 283 -46.62 -30.22 -8.09
CA LEU A 283 -46.87 -28.82 -8.45
C LEU A 283 -46.50 -28.56 -9.93
N GLU A 284 -45.37 -29.07 -10.39
CA GLU A 284 -44.94 -29.01 -11.78
C GLU A 284 -45.91 -29.70 -12.73
N ASP A 285 -46.37 -30.91 -12.38
CA ASP A 285 -47.36 -31.64 -13.17
C ASP A 285 -48.69 -30.89 -13.24
N SER A 286 -49.11 -30.27 -12.13
CA SER A 286 -50.33 -29.45 -12.07
C SER A 286 -50.20 -28.18 -12.92
N LEU A 287 -49.03 -27.51 -12.93
CA LEU A 287 -48.77 -26.35 -13.78
C LEU A 287 -48.65 -26.74 -15.25
N SER A 288 -47.86 -27.77 -15.56
CA SER A 288 -47.67 -28.30 -16.91
C SER A 288 -48.99 -28.75 -17.52
N SER A 289 -49.83 -29.46 -16.77
CA SER A 289 -51.16 -29.88 -17.26
C SER A 289 -52.13 -28.73 -17.50
N LYS A 290 -51.99 -27.60 -16.77
CA LYS A 290 -52.76 -26.38 -17.03
C LYS A 290 -52.25 -25.63 -18.25
N LEU A 291 -50.93 -25.55 -18.45
CA LEU A 291 -50.32 -24.83 -19.57
C LEU A 291 -50.45 -25.59 -20.90
N ARG A 292 -50.34 -26.92 -20.91
CA ARG A 292 -50.61 -27.79 -22.07
C ARG A 292 -52.01 -27.59 -22.68
N ARG A 293 -52.98 -27.10 -21.91
CA ARG A 293 -54.33 -26.76 -22.41
C ARG A 293 -54.36 -25.51 -23.27
N ILE A 294 -53.35 -24.65 -23.15
CA ILE A 294 -53.23 -23.36 -23.82
C ILE A 294 -52.18 -23.44 -24.94
N MET A 295 -51.05 -24.09 -24.67
CA MET A 295 -49.93 -24.25 -25.60
C MET A 295 -49.06 -25.44 -25.16
N ASP A 296 -48.37 -26.10 -26.10
CA ASP A 296 -47.56 -27.29 -25.81
C ASP A 296 -46.24 -26.91 -25.14
N VAL A 297 -46.30 -26.68 -23.83
CA VAL A 297 -45.19 -26.25 -22.98
C VAL A 297 -45.22 -27.03 -21.67
N GLU A 298 -44.05 -27.49 -21.23
CA GLU A 298 -43.82 -28.12 -19.93
C GLU A 298 -43.10 -27.14 -18.99
N VAL A 299 -43.47 -27.16 -17.71
CA VAL A 299 -42.87 -26.30 -16.68
C VAL A 299 -41.82 -27.08 -15.92
N ASN A 300 -40.61 -26.53 -15.85
CA ASN A 300 -39.57 -26.97 -14.93
C ASN A 300 -39.35 -25.86 -13.87
N VAL A 301 -39.43 -26.23 -12.60
CA VAL A 301 -39.21 -25.37 -11.44
C VAL A 301 -37.85 -25.71 -10.85
N ASP A 302 -36.86 -24.90 -11.19
CA ASP A 302 -35.52 -24.97 -10.61
C ASP A 302 -35.49 -24.18 -9.29
N PHE A 303 -34.84 -24.73 -8.27
CA PHE A 303 -34.79 -24.14 -6.93
C PHE A 303 -33.34 -23.99 -6.47
N ASP A 304 -32.85 -22.74 -6.47
CA ASP A 304 -31.55 -22.40 -5.92
C ASP A 304 -31.62 -22.31 -4.39
N VAL A 305 -30.85 -23.16 -3.71
CA VAL A 305 -30.67 -23.07 -2.25
C VAL A 305 -29.82 -21.83 -1.95
N PRO A 306 -30.29 -20.88 -1.13
CA PRO A 306 -29.50 -19.69 -0.79
C PRO A 306 -28.19 -20.09 -0.09
N GLU A 307 -27.08 -19.43 -0.42
CA GLU A 307 -25.83 -19.53 0.33
C GLU A 307 -25.98 -18.87 1.70
N VAL A 308 -26.54 -19.61 2.67
CA VAL A 308 -26.79 -19.12 4.04
C VAL A 308 -25.46 -18.98 4.81
N MET A 309 -24.50 -19.88 4.56
CA MET A 309 -23.23 -19.92 5.30
C MET A 309 -22.36 -18.70 5.06
N GLU A 310 -22.24 -18.26 3.80
CA GLU A 310 -21.50 -17.06 3.43
C GLU A 310 -22.17 -15.77 3.95
N LYS A 311 -23.42 -15.85 4.42
CA LYS A 311 -24.18 -14.69 4.90
C LYS A 311 -24.40 -14.68 6.41
N LEU A 312 -24.00 -15.72 7.13
CA LEU A 312 -24.14 -15.81 8.59
C LEU A 312 -23.34 -14.72 9.31
N HIS A 313 -22.12 -14.45 8.85
CA HIS A 313 -21.26 -13.41 9.43
C HIS A 313 -21.83 -11.99 9.24
N LEU A 314 -22.61 -11.77 8.18
CA LEU A 314 -23.27 -10.48 7.87
C LEU A 314 -24.31 -10.06 8.92
N ASN A 315 -24.73 -11.00 9.78
CA ASN A 315 -25.68 -10.76 10.87
C ASN A 315 -25.02 -10.68 12.26
N SER A 316 -23.68 -10.73 12.35
CA SER A 316 -22.96 -10.56 13.62
C SER A 316 -22.77 -9.07 13.93
N ASN A 317 -23.14 -8.65 15.14
CA ASN A 317 -22.90 -7.28 15.62
C ASN A 317 -21.97 -7.34 16.84
N ILE A 318 -20.87 -6.60 16.80
CA ILE A 318 -20.01 -6.40 17.96
C ILE A 318 -20.63 -5.32 18.84
N LEU A 319 -20.83 -5.62 20.12
CA LEU A 319 -21.30 -4.67 21.12
C LEU A 319 -20.24 -4.53 22.21
N LEU A 320 -20.03 -3.31 22.69
CA LEU A 320 -19.07 -3.00 23.72
C LEU A 320 -19.78 -2.78 25.05
N LYS A 321 -19.31 -3.48 26.10
CA LYS A 321 -19.85 -3.36 27.45
C LYS A 321 -18.86 -2.60 28.34
N TYR A 322 -19.27 -1.48 28.89
CA TYR A 322 -18.51 -0.70 29.88
C TYR A 322 -19.44 -0.23 31.00
N ASN A 323 -19.07 -0.46 32.27
CA ASN A 323 -19.90 -0.13 33.43
C ASN A 323 -21.36 -0.61 33.32
N ASP A 324 -21.55 -1.86 32.89
CA ASP A 324 -22.86 -2.49 32.64
C ASP A 324 -23.74 -1.85 31.55
N LEU A 325 -23.22 -0.87 30.81
CA LEU A 325 -23.87 -0.33 29.62
C LEU A 325 -23.33 -1.03 28.38
N ILE A 326 -24.24 -1.60 27.59
CA ILE A 326 -23.95 -2.19 26.28
C ILE A 326 -24.24 -1.14 25.22
N THR A 327 -23.26 -0.91 24.36
CA THR A 327 -23.32 0.15 23.33
C THR A 327 -22.73 -0.34 22.02
N ASP A 328 -23.18 0.27 20.94
CA ASP A 328 -22.59 0.05 19.62
C ASP A 328 -21.20 0.73 19.56
N PRO A 329 -20.19 0.15 18.89
CA PRO A 329 -18.91 0.81 18.64
C PRO A 329 -19.04 2.24 18.12
N LYS A 330 -20.05 2.56 17.29
CA LYS A 330 -20.34 3.93 16.80
C LYS A 330 -20.58 4.94 17.89
N GLN A 331 -21.14 4.49 19.02
CA GLN A 331 -21.48 5.34 20.16
C GLN A 331 -20.30 5.53 21.13
N GLN A 332 -19.15 4.91 20.84
CA GLN A 332 -17.93 5.03 21.63
C GLN A 332 -17.00 6.10 21.06
N GLY A 333 -16.16 6.67 21.92
CA GLY A 333 -15.12 7.60 21.48
C GLY A 333 -14.12 6.91 20.54
N HIS A 334 -13.55 7.66 19.60
CA HIS A 334 -12.67 7.10 18.57
C HIS A 334 -11.46 6.32 19.10
N GLY A 335 -10.92 6.66 20.27
CA GLY A 335 -9.85 5.87 20.90
C GLY A 335 -10.28 4.43 21.24
N VAL A 336 -11.51 4.23 21.74
CA VAL A 336 -12.06 2.89 22.03
C VAL A 336 -12.35 2.14 20.74
N GLN A 337 -12.88 2.82 19.73
CA GLN A 337 -13.09 2.24 18.40
C GLN A 337 -11.77 1.76 17.77
N ARG A 338 -10.70 2.56 17.90
CA ARG A 338 -9.37 2.21 17.42
C ARG A 338 -8.74 1.06 18.20
N LEU A 339 -8.97 1.00 19.51
CA LEU A 339 -8.57 -0.14 20.34
C LEU A 339 -9.32 -1.42 19.96
N LEU A 340 -10.61 -1.34 19.62
CA LEU A 340 -11.35 -2.49 19.10
C LEU A 340 -10.73 -3.01 17.80
N ILE A 341 -10.41 -2.11 16.86
CA ILE A 341 -9.71 -2.48 15.61
C ILE A 341 -8.37 -3.14 15.94
N LEU A 342 -7.59 -2.57 16.87
CA LEU A 342 -6.33 -3.16 17.31
C LEU A 342 -6.54 -4.59 17.83
N SER A 343 -7.50 -4.79 18.73
CA SER A 343 -7.78 -6.11 19.31
C SER A 343 -8.26 -7.12 18.27
N LEU A 344 -9.06 -6.70 17.28
CA LEU A 344 -9.47 -7.57 16.18
C LEU A 344 -8.30 -7.94 15.27
N LEU A 345 -7.40 -6.99 14.99
CA LEU A 345 -6.17 -7.24 14.25
C LEU A 345 -5.19 -8.13 15.04
N GLU A 346 -5.09 -7.96 16.36
CA GLU A 346 -4.32 -8.83 17.24
C GLU A 346 -4.86 -10.26 17.20
N LEU A 347 -6.17 -10.45 17.37
CA LEU A 347 -6.81 -11.75 17.23
C LEU A 347 -6.54 -12.37 15.86
N MET A 348 -6.63 -11.57 14.79
CA MET A 348 -6.29 -12.02 13.45
C MET A 348 -4.81 -12.42 13.33
N ALA A 349 -3.90 -11.60 13.86
CA ALA A 349 -2.48 -11.90 13.87
C ALA A 349 -2.18 -13.20 14.63
N GLU A 350 -2.76 -13.38 15.83
CA GLU A 350 -2.64 -14.59 16.64
C GLU A 350 -3.09 -15.84 15.87
N GLN A 351 -4.27 -15.79 15.23
CA GLN A 351 -4.78 -16.90 14.44
C GLN A 351 -3.87 -17.25 13.25
N LEU A 352 -3.33 -16.24 12.57
CA LEU A 352 -2.37 -16.43 11.48
C LEU A 352 -1.02 -16.97 11.98
N THR A 353 -0.73 -16.87 13.28
CA THR A 353 0.55 -17.28 13.88
C THR A 353 0.48 -18.64 14.58
N GLU A 354 -0.64 -18.99 15.24
CA GLU A 354 -0.86 -20.26 15.94
C GLU A 354 -1.17 -21.43 15.00
N HIS A 355 -1.65 -21.13 13.79
CA HIS A 355 -1.73 -22.08 12.67
C HIS A 355 -0.72 -21.72 11.58
N PRO A 356 0.60 -21.78 11.85
CA PRO A 356 1.56 -21.63 10.78
C PRO A 356 1.30 -22.78 9.81
N LEU A 357 1.07 -22.49 8.54
CA LEU A 357 0.95 -23.48 7.45
C LEU A 357 2.27 -24.25 7.21
N VAL A 358 3.10 -24.42 8.24
CA VAL A 358 4.41 -25.08 8.21
C VAL A 358 4.27 -26.60 8.34
N GLU A 359 3.07 -27.14 8.62
CA GLU A 359 2.82 -28.60 8.63
C GLU A 359 1.55 -29.01 7.86
N ARG A 360 1.28 -28.41 6.70
CA ARG A 360 0.36 -29.00 5.71
C ARG A 360 0.93 -28.90 4.30
N GLU A 361 2.02 -29.62 4.07
CA GLU A 361 2.10 -30.38 2.82
C GLU A 361 0.80 -31.22 2.75
N GLU A 362 0.06 -31.17 1.64
CA GLU A 362 -1.18 -31.95 1.37
C GLU A 362 -2.56 -31.38 1.78
N THR A 363 -2.78 -30.06 1.78
CA THR A 363 -4.15 -29.58 1.44
C THR A 363 -4.16 -28.91 0.08
N SER A 364 -4.70 -29.60 -0.91
CA SER A 364 -4.88 -29.17 -2.31
C SER A 364 -5.89 -28.03 -2.50
N GLU A 365 -6.37 -27.42 -1.42
CA GLU A 365 -7.46 -26.44 -1.46
C GLU A 365 -6.91 -25.01 -1.59
N TRP A 366 -7.29 -24.32 -2.65
CA TRP A 366 -6.90 -22.95 -2.91
C TRP A 366 -7.49 -21.99 -1.87
N LYS A 367 -6.68 -21.03 -1.40
CA LYS A 367 -7.10 -19.99 -0.45
C LYS A 367 -6.79 -18.61 -0.98
N ARG A 368 -7.77 -17.72 -0.89
CA ARG A 368 -7.66 -16.31 -1.28
C ARG A 368 -6.74 -15.54 -0.34
N SER A 369 -5.88 -14.68 -0.88
CA SER A 369 -5.04 -13.77 -0.09
C SER A 369 -5.77 -12.49 0.30
N PHE A 370 -5.23 -11.74 1.25
CA PHE A 370 -5.78 -10.51 1.80
C PHE A 370 -4.81 -9.33 1.62
N LEU A 371 -5.37 -8.15 1.33
CA LEU A 371 -4.65 -6.88 1.32
C LEU A 371 -5.30 -5.93 2.33
N PHE A 372 -4.58 -5.63 3.40
CA PHE A 372 -5.00 -4.66 4.42
C PHE A 372 -4.58 -3.26 3.99
N LEU A 373 -5.55 -2.37 3.80
CA LEU A 373 -5.34 -0.98 3.46
C LEU A 373 -5.77 -0.13 4.65
N ILE A 374 -4.83 0.44 5.39
CA ILE A 374 -5.11 1.08 6.69
C ILE A 374 -4.68 2.53 6.66
N GLU A 375 -5.64 3.44 6.76
CA GLU A 375 -5.35 4.87 6.87
C GLU A 375 -5.04 5.25 8.31
N GLU A 376 -3.94 5.97 8.49
CA GLU A 376 -3.47 6.60 9.73
C GLU A 376 -3.75 5.76 10.98
N PRO A 377 -3.10 4.59 11.11
CA PRO A 377 -3.40 3.66 12.16
C PRO A 377 -3.20 4.18 13.59
N GLU A 378 -2.42 5.25 13.70
CA GLU A 378 -2.09 5.98 14.92
C GLU A 378 -3.17 6.94 15.44
N ILE A 379 -4.16 7.35 14.63
CA ILE A 379 -5.11 8.39 15.08
C ILE A 379 -5.83 7.90 16.34
N TYR A 380 -5.92 8.77 17.33
CA TYR A 380 -6.54 8.53 18.64
C TYR A 380 -5.81 7.51 19.53
N LEU A 381 -4.60 7.07 19.16
CA LEU A 381 -3.76 6.19 19.97
C LEU A 381 -2.61 6.95 20.62
N HIS A 382 -2.35 6.64 21.89
CA HIS A 382 -1.12 7.04 22.58
C HIS A 382 0.11 6.35 21.93
N PRO A 383 1.33 6.96 21.93
CA PRO A 383 2.51 6.38 21.26
C PRO A 383 2.83 4.92 21.60
N HIS A 384 2.53 4.49 22.83
CA HIS A 384 2.72 3.09 23.23
C HIS A 384 1.76 2.13 22.50
N TYR A 385 0.52 2.55 22.26
CA TYR A 385 -0.45 1.78 21.47
C TYR A 385 -0.20 1.88 19.96
N GLN A 386 0.38 2.99 19.48
CA GLN A 386 0.84 3.09 18.09
C GLN A 386 1.89 2.02 17.78
N ARG A 387 2.87 1.83 18.68
CA ARG A 387 3.87 0.75 18.55
C ARG A 387 3.22 -0.63 18.53
N LYS A 388 2.29 -0.91 19.45
CA LYS A 388 1.54 -2.18 19.45
C LYS A 388 0.77 -2.40 18.15
N MET A 389 0.05 -1.36 17.67
CA MET A 389 -0.67 -1.40 16.40
C MET A 389 0.25 -1.74 15.23
N ARG A 390 1.39 -1.05 15.11
CA ARG A 390 2.39 -1.39 14.10
C ARG A 390 2.84 -2.84 14.21
N ASP A 391 3.19 -3.30 15.41
CA ASP A 391 3.71 -4.66 15.61
C ASP A 391 2.66 -5.72 15.21
N SER A 392 1.38 -5.50 15.52
CA SER A 392 0.27 -6.36 15.07
C SER A 392 0.13 -6.38 13.55
N LEU A 393 0.25 -5.22 12.89
CA LEU A 393 0.19 -5.15 11.43
C LEU A 393 1.37 -5.82 10.75
N VAL A 394 2.58 -5.63 11.30
CA VAL A 394 3.78 -6.33 10.83
C VAL A 394 3.61 -7.85 11.00
N GLN A 395 3.00 -8.29 12.10
CA GLN A 395 2.72 -9.70 12.31
C GLN A 395 1.70 -10.26 11.30
N ILE A 396 0.64 -9.49 10.96
CA ILE A 396 -0.30 -9.86 9.89
C ILE A 396 0.44 -9.99 8.55
N ALA A 397 1.28 -9.01 8.20
CA ALA A 397 2.02 -8.99 6.94
C ALA A 397 3.00 -10.19 6.78
N ARG A 398 3.45 -10.79 7.88
CA ARG A 398 4.29 -12.00 7.83
C ARG A 398 3.54 -13.24 7.34
N HIS A 399 2.22 -13.25 7.42
CA HIS A 399 1.44 -14.41 6.99
C HIS A 399 1.53 -14.59 5.46
N PRO A 400 1.68 -15.84 4.95
CA PRO A 400 1.82 -16.10 3.52
C PRO A 400 0.71 -15.51 2.63
N LEU A 401 -0.51 -15.46 3.17
CA LEU A 401 -1.71 -14.99 2.48
C LEU A 401 -2.08 -13.54 2.79
N ALA A 402 -1.23 -12.73 3.43
CA ALA A 402 -1.57 -11.36 3.78
C ALA A 402 -0.49 -10.36 3.37
N GLN A 403 -0.93 -9.16 2.96
CA GLN A 403 -0.08 -7.99 2.76
C GLN A 403 -0.75 -6.78 3.42
N VAL A 404 0.07 -5.82 3.86
CA VAL A 404 -0.43 -4.62 4.53
C VAL A 404 0.19 -3.39 3.87
N ALA A 405 -0.63 -2.40 3.55
CA ALA A 405 -0.22 -1.06 3.21
C ALA A 405 -0.95 -0.07 4.13
N CYS A 406 -0.20 0.79 4.81
CA CYS A 406 -0.79 1.83 5.64
C CYS A 406 -0.23 3.22 5.31
N THR A 407 -1.02 4.25 5.56
CA THR A 407 -0.54 5.64 5.58
C THR A 407 -0.24 6.03 7.01
N SER A 408 0.80 6.84 7.26
CA SER A 408 1.08 7.32 8.62
C SER A 408 1.75 8.69 8.62
N HIS A 409 1.49 9.42 9.71
CA HIS A 409 2.15 10.63 10.15
C HIS A 409 2.98 10.41 11.41
N SER A 410 3.06 9.18 11.91
CA SER A 410 3.82 8.88 13.11
C SER A 410 5.15 8.22 12.78
N GLU A 411 6.18 8.73 13.45
CA GLU A 411 7.54 8.18 13.44
C GLU A 411 7.55 6.73 13.94
N ASN A 412 6.57 6.34 14.77
CA ASN A 412 6.49 4.98 15.28
C ASN A 412 6.27 3.96 14.16
N PHE A 413 5.69 4.34 13.01
CA PHE A 413 5.47 3.46 11.85
C PHE A 413 6.66 3.42 10.87
N ILE A 414 7.69 4.24 11.09
CA ILE A 414 8.92 4.22 10.30
C ILE A 414 9.91 3.23 10.93
N ASP A 415 10.33 2.23 10.17
CA ASP A 415 11.38 1.30 10.58
C ASP A 415 12.43 1.19 9.47
N LEU A 416 13.51 1.94 9.66
CA LEU A 416 14.57 2.01 8.68
C LEU A 416 15.60 0.88 8.84
N ALA A 417 15.67 0.24 10.01
CA ALA A 417 16.71 -0.75 10.29
C ALA A 417 16.37 -2.13 9.74
N ASP A 418 15.11 -2.53 9.87
CA ASP A 418 14.67 -3.88 9.55
C ASP A 418 13.70 -3.91 8.37
N ARG A 419 12.99 -2.81 8.10
CA ARG A 419 11.93 -2.73 7.07
C ARG A 419 12.02 -1.49 6.18
N HIS A 420 13.23 -0.98 5.94
CA HIS A 420 13.44 0.22 5.13
C HIS A 420 12.80 0.14 3.75
N GLN A 421 12.83 -1.02 3.10
CA GLN A 421 12.22 -1.22 1.77
C GLN A 421 10.70 -1.02 1.76
N GLY A 422 10.04 -1.15 2.91
CA GLY A 422 8.63 -0.87 3.08
C GLY A 422 8.30 0.61 3.36
N THR A 423 9.30 1.47 3.52
CA THR A 423 9.07 2.92 3.76
C THR A 423 8.97 3.64 2.43
N VAL A 424 7.82 4.25 2.18
CA VAL A 424 7.54 5.03 0.96
C VAL A 424 7.31 6.48 1.38
N LEU A 425 8.18 7.38 0.94
CA LEU A 425 8.06 8.82 1.18
C LEU A 425 7.40 9.49 -0.02
N LEU A 426 6.30 10.20 0.23
CA LEU A 426 5.75 11.17 -0.72
C LEU A 426 6.30 12.55 -0.42
N LYS A 427 6.82 13.22 -1.44
CA LYS A 427 7.35 14.59 -1.34
C LYS A 427 6.90 15.44 -2.52
N CYS A 428 6.73 16.74 -2.31
CA CYS A 428 6.30 17.68 -3.35
C CYS A 428 7.27 18.87 -3.36
N ASP A 429 8.14 18.95 -4.36
CA ASP A 429 9.12 20.04 -4.48
C ASP A 429 8.53 21.15 -5.39
N ASN A 430 7.73 22.05 -4.81
CA ASN A 430 7.04 23.17 -5.48
C ASN A 430 6.14 22.80 -6.69
N SER A 431 6.06 21.52 -7.07
CA SER A 431 5.14 20.95 -8.04
C SER A 431 3.76 20.73 -7.41
N THR A 432 2.74 20.50 -8.25
CA THR A 432 1.43 20.00 -7.81
C THR A 432 1.34 18.47 -7.83
N ASP A 433 2.39 17.80 -8.35
CA ASP A 433 2.47 16.34 -8.50
C ASP A 433 3.51 15.79 -7.51
N PRO A 434 3.10 14.95 -6.54
CA PRO A 434 3.99 14.32 -5.58
C PRO A 434 4.94 13.32 -6.25
N GLU A 435 6.20 13.39 -5.88
CA GLU A 435 7.19 12.36 -6.16
C GLU A 435 7.13 11.25 -5.11
N VAL A 436 7.38 10.02 -5.56
CA VAL A 436 7.46 8.83 -4.70
C VAL A 436 8.90 8.40 -4.57
N LEU A 437 9.39 8.38 -3.34
CA LEU A 437 10.75 8.00 -2.99
C LEU A 437 10.69 6.73 -2.16
N GLN A 438 11.30 5.66 -2.66
CA GLN A 438 11.33 4.35 -2.02
C GLN A 438 12.71 3.71 -2.21
N VAL A 439 13.28 3.19 -1.11
CA VAL A 439 14.56 2.48 -1.13
C VAL A 439 14.29 1.01 -1.44
N ASN A 440 14.48 0.60 -2.70
CA ASN A 440 14.17 -0.78 -3.12
C ASN A 440 15.30 -1.77 -2.81
N GLU A 441 16.53 -1.30 -2.70
CA GLU A 441 17.69 -2.13 -2.38
C GLU A 441 17.87 -2.31 -0.87
N ASN A 442 18.42 -3.46 -0.47
CA ASN A 442 18.76 -3.67 0.92
C ASN A 442 20.09 -2.96 1.23
N ILE A 443 19.98 -1.80 1.90
CA ILE A 443 21.12 -0.96 2.31
C ILE A 443 21.98 -1.58 3.44
N TYR A 444 21.57 -2.75 3.95
CA TYR A 444 22.26 -3.54 4.99
C TYR A 444 22.44 -5.02 4.60
N SER A 445 22.63 -5.31 3.31
CA SER A 445 22.58 -6.66 2.73
C SER A 445 23.77 -7.58 3.04
N GLY A 446 24.87 -7.05 3.55
CA GLY A 446 26.07 -7.79 3.91
C GLY A 446 26.10 -8.21 5.37
N GLU A 447 26.56 -9.45 5.57
CA GLU A 447 26.73 -10.04 6.91
C GLU A 447 28.05 -9.64 7.59
N ASN A 448 28.83 -8.77 6.98
CA ASN A 448 30.14 -8.36 7.50
C ASN A 448 29.97 -7.50 8.79
N ALA A 449 31.05 -7.39 9.56
CA ALA A 449 31.03 -6.69 10.85
C ALA A 449 30.76 -5.18 10.73
N GLU A 450 31.05 -4.59 9.57
CA GLU A 450 30.83 -3.16 9.30
C GLU A 450 29.34 -2.86 9.11
N GLU A 451 28.65 -3.68 8.33
CA GLU A 451 27.22 -3.49 8.06
C GLU A 451 26.35 -3.80 9.29
N ARG A 452 26.71 -4.81 10.08
CA ARG A 452 26.09 -5.03 11.40
C ARG A 452 26.27 -3.82 12.31
N ARG A 453 27.43 -3.16 12.26
CA ARG A 453 27.70 -1.93 13.03
C ARG A 453 26.89 -0.76 12.49
N ASN A 454 26.74 -0.62 11.17
CA ASN A 454 25.93 0.43 10.55
C ASN A 454 24.44 0.27 10.88
N ARG A 455 23.90 -0.95 10.78
CA ARG A 455 22.51 -1.25 11.21
C ARG A 455 22.30 -1.01 12.71
N MET A 456 23.24 -1.41 13.56
CA MET A 456 23.18 -1.13 15.00
C MET A 456 23.21 0.38 15.29
N ARG A 457 24.07 1.14 14.60
CA ARG A 457 24.11 2.61 14.71
C ARG A 457 22.79 3.21 14.28
N MET A 458 22.20 2.74 13.19
CA MET A 458 20.88 3.19 12.77
C MET A 458 19.83 2.99 13.87
N LEU A 459 19.75 1.79 14.46
CA LEU A 459 18.80 1.49 15.55
C LEU A 459 18.98 2.40 16.78
N LEU A 460 20.21 2.83 17.07
CA LEU A 460 20.52 3.71 18.21
C LEU A 460 20.27 5.19 17.90
N ASN A 461 20.58 5.59 16.67
CA ASN A 461 20.59 6.98 16.23
C ASN A 461 19.18 7.46 15.79
N PHE A 462 18.44 6.63 15.05
CA PHE A 462 17.11 7.00 14.55
C PHE A 462 16.02 6.69 15.56
N ASN A 463 15.94 7.54 16.59
CA ASN A 463 14.83 7.58 17.55
C ASN A 463 13.66 8.43 17.02
N THR A 464 12.56 8.51 17.78
CA THR A 464 11.38 9.31 17.41
C THR A 464 11.73 10.75 17.03
N THR A 465 12.57 11.45 17.80
CA THR A 465 12.97 12.83 17.50
C THR A 465 13.76 12.96 16.20
N THR A 466 14.58 11.96 15.87
CA THR A 466 15.35 11.97 14.62
C THR A 466 14.45 11.62 13.42
N LEU A 467 13.52 10.69 13.61
CA LEU A 467 12.56 10.29 12.58
C LEU A 467 11.57 11.41 12.22
N GLU A 468 11.41 12.42 13.07
CA GLU A 468 10.72 13.68 12.73
C GLU A 468 11.28 14.33 11.46
N ALA A 469 12.55 14.08 11.12
CA ALA A 469 13.19 14.56 9.89
C ALA A 469 12.46 14.16 8.60
N PHE A 470 11.71 13.06 8.60
CA PHE A 470 10.91 12.61 7.45
C PHE A 470 9.65 13.44 7.22
N PHE A 471 9.27 14.28 8.19
CA PHE A 471 8.10 15.16 8.14
C PHE A 471 8.50 16.66 8.15
N ALA A 472 9.79 16.95 8.24
CA ALA A 472 10.31 18.31 8.32
C ALA A 472 10.44 18.95 6.93
N LYS A 473 10.23 20.26 6.85
CA LYS A 473 10.54 21.01 5.61
C LYS A 473 12.04 21.16 5.38
N ARG A 474 12.81 21.17 6.47
CA ARG A 474 14.27 21.30 6.44
C ARG A 474 14.89 20.52 7.58
N VAL A 475 15.98 19.82 7.29
CA VAL A 475 16.71 19.02 8.29
C VAL A 475 18.11 19.57 8.43
N VAL A 476 18.52 19.91 9.65
CA VAL A 476 19.85 20.43 9.95
C VAL A 476 20.54 19.52 10.96
N LEU A 477 21.67 18.96 10.57
CA LEU A 477 22.51 18.12 11.40
C LEU A 477 23.59 19.01 12.04
N VAL A 478 23.55 19.16 13.36
CA VAL A 478 24.55 19.95 14.10
C VAL A 478 25.50 19.02 14.86
N GLU A 479 26.71 19.49 15.15
CA GLU A 479 27.71 18.68 15.84
C GLU A 479 27.29 18.37 17.29
N GLY A 480 26.73 19.32 18.03
CA GLY A 480 26.29 19.11 19.41
C GLY A 480 25.18 20.04 19.91
N ASP A 481 24.98 20.01 21.24
CA ASP A 481 23.90 20.73 21.93
C ASP A 481 24.12 22.25 21.99
N CYS A 482 25.36 22.72 21.79
CA CYS A 482 25.71 24.14 21.86
C CYS A 482 25.05 24.93 20.73
N GLU A 483 25.13 24.39 19.52
CA GLU A 483 24.48 24.89 18.32
C GLU A 483 22.97 24.86 18.50
N ALA A 484 22.40 23.71 18.90
CA ALA A 484 20.97 23.56 19.12
C ALA A 484 20.41 24.58 20.12
N ALA A 485 21.08 24.79 21.25
CA ALA A 485 20.68 25.79 22.24
C ALA A 485 20.79 27.23 21.68
N SER A 486 21.78 27.50 20.84
CA SER A 486 21.98 28.82 20.23
C SER A 486 20.84 29.20 19.30
N ILE A 487 20.22 28.25 18.60
CA ILE A 487 19.04 28.49 17.75
C ILE A 487 17.89 29.04 18.59
N HIS A 488 17.59 28.41 19.72
CA HIS A 488 16.55 28.87 20.62
C HIS A 488 16.86 30.26 21.19
N ALA A 489 18.10 30.50 21.62
CA ALA A 489 18.51 31.78 22.17
C ALA A 489 18.42 32.92 21.13
N ILE A 490 18.89 32.70 19.90
CA ILE A 490 18.80 33.68 18.81
C ILE A 490 17.33 33.98 18.51
N THR A 491 16.49 32.96 18.44
CA THR A 491 15.04 33.10 18.20
C THR A 491 14.39 34.01 19.24
N GLU A 492 14.65 33.79 20.53
CA GLU A 492 14.08 34.60 21.61
C GLU A 492 14.58 36.05 21.59
N VAL A 493 15.87 36.28 21.27
CA VAL A 493 16.39 37.65 21.11
C VAL A 493 15.72 38.35 19.93
N LEU A 494 15.61 37.70 18.77
CA LEU A 494 14.96 38.27 17.59
C LEU A 494 13.48 38.56 17.83
N LYS A 495 12.78 37.73 18.60
CA LYS A 495 11.39 38.01 19.05
C LYS A 495 11.31 39.26 19.93
N GLY A 496 12.31 39.48 20.78
CA GLY A 496 12.43 40.71 21.58
C GLY A 496 12.69 41.95 20.74
N ILE A 497 13.53 41.83 19.70
CA ILE A 497 13.88 42.93 18.78
C ILE A 497 12.70 43.28 17.85
N LYS A 498 12.03 42.27 17.27
CA LYS A 498 10.90 42.45 16.34
C LYS A 498 9.68 41.61 16.76
N PRO A 499 8.92 42.08 17.78
CA PRO A 499 7.74 41.36 18.27
C PRO A 499 6.67 41.12 17.19
N ALA A 500 6.63 41.97 16.16
CA ALA A 500 5.68 41.86 15.05
C ALA A 500 5.85 40.60 14.20
N ILE A 501 7.06 40.00 14.15
CA ILE A 501 7.32 38.76 13.41
C ILE A 501 7.46 37.53 14.30
N ALA A 502 7.21 37.66 15.61
CA ALA A 502 7.51 36.61 16.58
C ALA A 502 6.81 35.29 16.28
N ALA A 503 5.53 35.35 15.86
CA ALA A 503 4.77 34.16 15.50
C ALA A 503 5.30 33.50 14.21
N GLN A 504 5.70 34.31 13.22
CA GLN A 504 6.29 33.83 11.98
C GLN A 504 7.65 33.19 12.22
N LEU A 505 8.46 33.75 13.13
CA LEU A 505 9.74 33.19 13.53
C LEU A 505 9.56 31.85 14.27
N ASP A 506 8.64 31.79 15.24
CA ASP A 506 8.30 30.54 15.93
C ASP A 506 7.82 29.46 14.94
N SER A 507 7.05 29.85 13.91
CA SER A 507 6.62 28.95 12.85
C SER A 507 7.81 28.47 12.01
N ALA A 508 8.69 29.39 11.57
CA ALA A 508 9.84 29.05 10.74
C ALA A 508 10.79 28.07 11.45
N VAL A 509 11.06 28.28 12.74
CA VAL A 509 11.91 27.38 13.54
C VAL A 509 11.27 26.00 13.70
N LYS A 510 9.94 25.92 13.87
CA LYS A 510 9.22 24.63 14.00
C LYS A 510 9.14 23.84 12.70
N GLU A 511 9.38 24.46 11.55
CA GLU A 511 9.46 23.78 10.26
C GLU A 511 10.84 23.13 10.03
N VAL A 512 11.82 23.44 10.88
CA VAL A 512 13.19 22.91 10.82
C VAL A 512 13.42 21.86 11.92
N THR A 513 13.79 20.65 11.53
CA THR A 513 14.26 19.63 12.47
C THR A 513 15.77 19.73 12.64
N VAL A 514 16.21 20.02 13.86
CA VAL A 514 17.63 20.12 14.22
C VAL A 514 18.05 18.88 14.98
N ILE A 515 19.07 18.18 14.48
CA ILE A 515 19.53 16.90 15.04
C ILE A 515 20.95 17.05 15.57
N PRO A 516 21.14 17.06 16.90
CA PRO A 516 22.47 17.01 17.50
C PRO A 516 23.10 15.62 17.31
N CYS A 517 24.17 15.57 16.54
CA CYS A 517 24.78 14.32 16.11
C CYS A 517 25.83 13.77 17.10
N ASN A 518 26.34 14.62 18.00
CA ASN A 518 27.38 14.29 18.96
C ASN A 518 28.64 13.71 18.30
N GLY A 519 29.07 14.37 17.21
CA GLY A 519 30.31 14.10 16.51
C GLY A 519 30.16 13.83 15.01
N LYS A 520 31.22 14.16 14.28
CA LYS A 520 31.33 14.13 12.82
C LYS A 520 31.03 12.77 12.16
N LEU A 521 31.49 11.68 12.77
CA LEU A 521 31.23 10.32 12.24
C LEU A 521 29.74 9.96 12.29
N THR A 522 29.05 10.35 13.36
CA THR A 522 27.62 10.12 13.52
C THR A 522 26.83 11.03 12.58
N GLN A 523 27.24 12.29 12.46
CA GLN A 523 26.66 13.25 11.52
C GLN A 523 26.71 12.75 10.08
N LYS A 524 27.86 12.20 9.65
CA LYS A 524 28.00 11.56 8.35
C LYS A 524 27.01 10.40 8.17
N ALA A 525 26.85 9.55 9.19
CA ALA A 525 25.92 8.42 9.11
C ALA A 525 24.44 8.88 8.99
N TYR A 526 24.04 9.93 9.71
CA TYR A 526 22.71 10.53 9.51
C TYR A 526 22.53 11.07 8.10
N TYR A 527 23.54 11.77 7.58
CA TYR A 527 23.52 12.33 6.23
C TYR A 527 23.26 11.24 5.18
N GLU A 528 24.07 10.17 5.20
CA GLU A 528 23.96 9.07 4.25
C GLU A 528 22.56 8.45 4.30
N VAL A 529 22.09 8.07 5.50
CA VAL A 529 20.77 7.44 5.66
C VAL A 529 19.65 8.36 5.18
N LEU A 530 19.58 9.62 5.63
CA LEU A 530 18.52 10.54 5.21
C LEU A 530 18.50 10.74 3.69
N THR A 531 19.69 10.87 3.09
CA THR A 531 19.84 11.03 1.63
C THR A 531 19.35 9.80 0.88
N TYR A 532 19.60 8.57 1.39
CA TYR A 532 19.06 7.35 0.79
C TYR A 532 17.53 7.36 0.70
N PHE A 533 16.84 7.92 1.69
CA PHE A 533 15.38 8.04 1.68
C PHE A 533 14.87 9.34 1.05
N GLY A 534 15.75 10.11 0.39
CA GLY A 534 15.39 11.34 -0.31
C GLY A 534 15.08 12.54 0.59
N VAL A 535 15.51 12.49 1.84
CA VAL A 535 15.53 13.66 2.74
C VAL A 535 16.88 14.35 2.58
N GLN A 536 16.89 15.66 2.28
CA GLN A 536 18.11 16.44 2.12
C GLN A 536 18.50 17.18 3.42
N PRO A 537 19.48 16.66 4.19
CA PRO A 537 20.03 17.35 5.35
C PRO A 537 21.08 18.42 4.98
N TYR A 538 21.23 19.40 5.87
CA TYR A 538 22.28 20.43 5.88
C TYR A 538 23.17 20.22 7.10
N LEU A 539 24.49 20.41 6.97
CA LEU A 539 25.44 20.08 8.03
C LEU A 539 26.06 21.33 8.65
N ILE A 540 26.20 21.32 9.96
CA ILE A 540 26.97 22.29 10.73
C ILE A 540 27.97 21.53 11.59
N HIS A 541 29.26 21.80 11.44
CA HIS A 541 30.29 21.15 12.26
C HIS A 541 31.55 22.00 12.42
N ASP A 542 32.35 21.66 13.41
CA ASP A 542 33.61 22.32 13.73
C ASP A 542 34.72 21.86 12.76
N LEU A 543 35.82 22.61 12.66
CA LEU A 543 37.01 22.19 11.91
C LEU A 543 38.07 21.56 12.81
N ASP A 544 37.95 21.72 14.13
CA ASP A 544 38.91 21.25 15.15
C ASP A 544 40.35 21.76 14.94
N GLY A 545 40.49 22.89 14.26
CA GLY A 545 41.79 23.47 13.89
C GLY A 545 42.51 22.73 12.74
N GLU A 546 41.80 21.84 12.02
CA GLU A 546 42.25 21.25 10.76
C GLU A 546 41.69 22.02 9.55
N ASP A 547 42.32 21.90 8.38
CA ASP A 547 41.76 22.47 7.15
C ASP A 547 40.41 21.81 6.79
N ALA A 548 39.53 22.57 6.13
CA ALA A 548 38.22 22.08 5.67
C ALA A 548 38.30 20.89 4.68
N GLU A 549 39.46 20.75 4.03
CA GLU A 549 39.82 19.69 3.10
C GLU A 549 40.82 18.68 3.67
N GLU A 550 40.92 18.57 5.00
CA GLU A 550 41.78 17.60 5.68
C GLU A 550 40.99 16.59 6.52
N GLY A 551 41.60 15.43 6.78
CA GLY A 551 41.14 14.47 7.79
C GLY A 551 39.65 14.09 7.68
N THR A 552 38.94 14.30 8.79
CA THR A 552 37.50 13.98 8.88
C THR A 552 36.65 15.01 8.12
N ASN A 553 37.12 16.26 8.02
CA ASN A 553 36.42 17.35 7.32
C ASN A 553 36.35 17.08 5.81
N LEU A 554 37.44 16.56 5.23
CA LEU A 554 37.47 16.11 3.83
C LEU A 554 36.53 14.92 3.59
N ASN A 555 36.45 14.00 4.55
CA ASN A 555 35.56 12.85 4.43
C ASN A 555 34.08 13.27 4.43
N ILE A 556 33.70 14.26 5.24
CA ILE A 556 32.37 14.86 5.18
C ILE A 556 32.16 15.52 3.82
N LEU A 557 33.10 16.37 3.38
CA LEU A 557 33.00 17.07 2.10
C LEU A 557 32.80 16.11 0.91
N ARG A 558 33.57 15.02 0.87
CA ARG A 558 33.45 13.98 -0.15
C ARG A 558 32.11 13.24 -0.11
N THR A 559 31.51 13.13 1.08
CA THR A 559 30.21 12.46 1.25
C THR A 559 29.07 13.36 0.77
N ILE A 560 29.12 14.66 1.12
CA ILE A 560 28.06 15.62 0.76
C ILE A 560 28.17 16.13 -0.69
N GLN A 561 29.38 16.10 -1.27
CA GLN A 561 29.73 16.54 -2.64
C GLN A 561 29.49 18.03 -2.95
N HIS A 562 28.74 18.75 -2.12
CA HIS A 562 28.38 20.14 -2.32
C HIS A 562 28.69 20.98 -1.07
N GLU A 563 29.50 22.03 -1.22
CA GLU A 563 29.90 22.89 -0.09
C GLU A 563 28.73 23.76 0.43
N ASN A 564 27.78 24.10 -0.44
CA ASN A 564 26.65 24.98 -0.09
C ASN A 564 25.67 24.37 0.92
N ILE A 565 25.73 23.05 1.16
CA ILE A 565 24.92 22.36 2.17
C ILE A 565 25.69 22.12 3.48
N ARG A 566 26.86 22.74 3.64
CA ARG A 566 27.70 22.69 4.84
C ARG A 566 28.06 24.08 5.37
N LEU A 567 28.00 24.25 6.68
CA LEU A 567 28.56 25.37 7.42
C LEU A 567 29.62 24.86 8.40
N THR A 568 30.80 25.49 8.39
CA THR A 568 31.91 25.11 9.27
C THR A 568 32.31 26.24 10.22
N HIS A 569 32.75 25.86 11.42
CA HIS A 569 33.31 26.79 12.43
C HIS A 569 34.77 26.45 12.72
N ASP A 570 35.63 27.46 12.72
CA ASP A 570 37.08 27.32 12.93
C ASP A 570 37.53 28.07 14.20
N PRO A 571 38.20 27.41 15.17
CA PRO A 571 38.38 25.94 15.24
C PRO A 571 37.09 25.21 15.64
N ASN A 572 36.23 25.86 16.43
CA ASN A 572 34.96 25.32 16.91
C ASN A 572 33.90 26.43 17.02
N PHE A 573 32.63 26.05 17.19
CA PHE A 573 31.50 26.98 17.28
C PHE A 573 31.72 28.11 18.29
N GLU A 574 32.22 27.77 19.48
CA GLU A 574 32.39 28.74 20.56
C GLU A 574 33.45 29.80 20.24
N GLU A 575 34.63 29.34 19.80
CA GLU A 575 35.75 30.22 19.46
C GLU A 575 35.46 31.03 18.19
N HIS A 576 34.74 30.45 17.22
CA HIS A 576 34.41 31.14 15.98
C HIS A 576 33.39 32.26 16.17
N ILE A 577 32.34 32.03 16.98
CA ILE A 577 31.27 33.02 17.18
C ILE A 577 31.59 33.97 18.34
N PHE A 578 32.00 33.42 19.49
CA PHE A 578 32.12 34.19 20.73
C PHE A 578 33.56 34.58 21.08
N LEU A 579 34.53 34.17 20.26
CA LEU A 579 35.97 34.43 20.45
C LEU A 579 36.49 33.91 21.80
N GLU A 580 35.86 32.85 22.33
CA GLU A 580 36.19 32.26 23.62
C GLU A 580 36.24 30.73 23.57
N LYS A 581 37.20 30.16 24.30
CA LYS A 581 37.31 28.71 24.49
C LYS A 581 36.58 28.26 25.74
N TRP A 582 35.68 27.28 25.61
CA TRP A 582 34.91 26.73 26.73
C TRP A 582 35.11 25.22 26.90
N GLU A 583 35.41 24.81 28.13
CA GLU A 583 35.61 23.39 28.50
C GLU A 583 34.34 22.75 29.11
N SER A 584 33.41 23.56 29.63
CA SER A 584 32.18 23.09 30.29
C SER A 584 30.99 24.02 30.04
N ASP A 585 29.78 23.48 30.19
CA ASP A 585 28.51 24.23 30.14
C ASP A 585 28.31 25.03 28.85
N LYS A 586 28.85 24.52 27.74
CA LYS A 586 28.82 25.16 26.42
C LYS A 586 27.42 25.67 26.03
N PRO A 587 26.33 24.87 26.12
CA PRO A 587 24.99 25.35 25.73
C PRO A 587 24.48 26.51 26.59
N TRP A 588 24.75 26.47 27.90
CA TRP A 588 24.34 27.53 28.84
C TRP A 588 25.13 28.82 28.62
N ARG A 589 26.45 28.71 28.39
CA ARG A 589 27.31 29.86 28.11
C ARG A 589 26.91 30.54 26.80
N ALA A 590 26.69 29.77 25.73
CA ALA A 590 26.20 30.28 24.46
C ALA A 590 24.88 31.04 24.66
N THR A 591 23.89 30.42 25.29
CA THR A 591 22.58 31.03 25.58
C THR A 591 22.72 32.34 26.36
N LYS A 592 23.55 32.36 27.40
CA LYS A 592 23.76 33.56 28.22
C LYS A 592 24.43 34.69 27.44
N LYS A 593 25.42 34.37 26.59
CA LYS A 593 26.09 35.36 25.74
C LYS A 593 25.16 35.91 24.68
N ILE A 594 24.40 35.05 24.00
CA ILE A 594 23.42 35.47 23.01
C ILE A 594 22.39 36.41 23.65
N ASN A 595 21.83 36.06 24.80
CA ASN A 595 20.81 36.89 25.46
C ASN A 595 21.32 38.26 25.95
N ASN A 596 22.56 38.33 26.42
CA ASN A 596 23.11 39.57 27.02
C ASN A 596 23.92 40.43 26.04
N ASN A 597 24.51 39.81 25.02
CA ASN A 597 25.53 40.39 24.14
C ASN A 597 25.25 40.11 22.66
N PHE A 598 23.99 39.89 22.25
CA PHE A 598 23.64 39.57 20.86
C PHE A 598 24.29 40.48 19.82
N ASN A 599 24.23 41.80 20.04
CA ASN A 599 24.77 42.79 19.10
C ASN A 599 26.29 42.70 18.92
N GLU A 600 27.03 42.18 19.91
CA GLU A 600 28.48 42.00 19.85
C GLU A 600 28.87 40.86 18.88
N PHE A 601 28.04 39.82 18.80
CA PHE A 601 28.28 38.61 18.01
C PHE A 601 27.32 38.48 16.82
N LYS A 602 26.62 39.57 16.48
CA LYS A 602 25.47 39.59 15.57
C LYS A 602 25.76 38.93 14.22
N ASP A 603 26.86 39.29 13.57
CA ASP A 603 27.14 38.84 12.20
C ASP A 603 27.35 37.32 12.14
N GLY A 604 28.10 36.76 13.10
CA GLY A 604 28.31 35.32 13.21
C GLY A 604 27.02 34.57 13.55
N LEU A 605 26.24 35.09 14.51
CA LEU A 605 24.96 34.51 14.92
C LEU A 605 23.93 34.53 13.78
N LEU A 606 23.82 35.62 13.04
CA LEU A 606 22.89 35.74 11.91
C LEU A 606 23.30 34.88 10.72
N ARG A 607 24.61 34.72 10.46
CA ARG A 607 25.09 33.77 9.44
C ARG A 607 24.73 32.33 9.80
N PHE A 608 24.98 31.92 11.05
CA PHE A 608 24.61 30.61 11.57
C PHE A 608 23.09 30.38 11.47
N TYR A 609 22.30 31.33 11.95
CA TYR A 609 20.84 31.25 11.95
C TYR A 609 20.24 31.26 10.54
N SER A 610 20.82 32.02 9.62
CA SER A 610 20.43 32.03 8.20
C SER A 610 20.64 30.67 7.55
N PHE A 611 21.78 30.02 7.81
CA PHE A 611 22.04 28.69 7.26
C PHE A 611 21.00 27.66 7.73
N ILE A 612 20.52 27.80 8.97
CA ILE A 612 19.49 26.94 9.55
C ILE A 612 18.11 27.18 8.92
N LEU A 613 17.63 28.42 8.87
CA LEU A 613 16.29 28.73 8.36
C LEU A 613 16.22 28.78 6.82
N GLY A 614 17.36 29.00 6.16
CA GLY A 614 17.47 29.31 4.74
C GLY A 614 17.38 30.82 4.46
N GLU A 615 18.19 31.29 3.52
CA GLU A 615 18.26 32.69 3.09
C GLU A 615 16.91 33.25 2.62
N GLU A 616 16.10 32.42 1.95
CA GLU A 616 14.75 32.81 1.51
C GLU A 616 13.87 33.19 2.70
N LYS A 617 13.91 32.40 3.79
CA LYS A 617 13.12 32.65 4.98
C LYS A 617 13.62 33.86 5.77
N MET A 618 14.94 34.05 5.82
CA MET A 618 15.55 35.23 6.43
C MET A 618 15.13 36.51 5.72
N THR A 619 15.06 36.47 4.40
CA THR A 619 14.63 37.59 3.54
C THR A 619 13.14 37.85 3.68
N GLU A 620 12.30 36.81 3.65
CA GLU A 620 10.83 36.90 3.84
C GLU A 620 10.47 37.59 5.17
N LEU A 621 11.23 37.31 6.22
CA LEU A 621 11.03 37.87 7.56
C LEU A 621 11.74 39.23 7.78
N GLU A 622 12.49 39.71 6.77
CA GLU A 622 13.31 40.91 6.79
C GLU A 622 14.26 40.96 7.99
N ILE A 623 14.87 39.82 8.35
CA ILE A 623 15.68 39.71 9.58
C ILE A 623 16.95 40.58 9.48
N TYR A 624 17.58 40.67 8.30
CA TYR A 624 18.80 41.48 8.13
C TYR A 624 18.56 42.97 8.30
N GLU A 625 17.43 43.48 7.80
CA GLU A 625 17.09 44.91 7.86
C GLU A 625 16.67 45.35 9.26
N SER A 626 16.14 44.41 10.05
CA SER A 626 15.55 44.71 11.36
C SER A 626 16.52 44.69 12.54
N VAL A 627 17.78 44.34 12.30
CA VAL A 627 18.82 44.30 13.34
C VAL A 627 19.89 45.39 13.11
N ASN A 628 19.81 46.17 12.02
CA ASN A 628 20.77 47.24 11.68
C ASN A 628 20.51 48.57 12.39
#